data_AF-A0A7G6YKT9-F1
#
_entry.id   AF-A0A7G6YKT9-F1
#
_cell.length_a   1.000
_cell.length_b   1.000
_cell.length_c   1.000
_cell.angle_alpha   90.00
_cell.angle_beta   90.00
_cell.angle_gamma   90.00
#
_symmetry.space_group_name_H-M   'P 1'
#
loop_
_entity.id
_entity.type
_entity.pdbx_description
1 polymer ?
#
loop_
_entity_poly.entity_id
_entity_poly.type
_entity_poly.pdbx_seq_one_letter_code
_entity_poly.pdbx_strand_id
1 'polypeptide(L)'
;MKFFPKTILFAFLSVASLSSCSVFRSDVNSNNPVIAEQAQRVEGLERDIDSQERIVDAEKAKLKSMEYQLKAAKQELKARKL
;
A
#
# COMPACT_ATOMS: atom_id res chain seq x y z
N MET A 1 36.80 0.74 2.53
CA MET A 1 36.04 1.99 2.77
C MET A 1 34.75 1.92 1.98
N LYS A 2 33.64 2.28 2.63
CA LYS A 2 32.26 2.20 2.15
C LYS A 2 32.01 3.25 1.07
N PHE A 3 31.66 2.84 -0.15
CA PHE A 3 31.13 3.74 -1.18
C PHE A 3 29.63 3.48 -1.33
N PHE A 4 28.85 4.20 -0.51
CA PHE A 4 27.39 4.30 -0.67
C PHE A 4 27.08 5.23 -1.85
N PRO A 5 26.17 4.86 -2.77
CA PRO A 5 25.78 5.74 -3.86
C PRO A 5 24.83 6.83 -3.34
N LYS A 6 25.33 8.08 -3.32
CA LYS A 6 24.59 9.33 -3.01
C LYS A 6 23.52 9.71 -4.04
N THR A 7 23.10 8.80 -4.91
CA THR A 7 22.16 9.08 -6.02
C THR A 7 20.70 8.80 -5.68
N ILE A 8 20.40 8.23 -4.52
CA ILE A 8 19.01 7.89 -4.11
C ILE A 8 18.32 9.06 -3.38
N LEU A 9 19.04 10.13 -3.01
CA LEU A 9 18.50 11.21 -2.18
C LEU A 9 17.84 12.36 -2.97
N PHE A 10 17.89 12.37 -4.30
CA PHE A 10 17.37 13.49 -5.10
C PHE A 10 16.03 13.23 -5.82
N ALA A 11 15.40 12.07 -5.57
CA ALA A 11 14.11 11.72 -6.18
C ALA A 11 12.89 11.99 -5.27
N PHE A 12 13.06 12.73 -4.17
CA PHE A 12 11.99 13.02 -3.20
C PHE A 12 11.45 14.45 -3.24
N LEU A 13 11.89 15.27 -4.21
CA LEU A 13 11.58 16.70 -4.27
C LEU A 13 10.79 17.10 -5.53
N SER A 14 9.66 16.43 -5.80
CA SER A 14 8.75 16.86 -6.87
C SER A 14 7.25 16.67 -6.58
N VAL A 15 6.84 16.27 -5.37
CA VAL A 15 5.41 16.12 -5.00
C VAL A 15 4.98 17.23 -4.05
N ALA A 16 5.07 18.49 -4.48
CA ALA A 16 4.73 19.65 -3.64
C ALA A 16 3.80 20.69 -4.30
N SER A 17 3.00 20.35 -5.32
CA SER A 17 2.20 21.38 -6.02
C SER A 17 0.85 20.98 -6.62
N LEU A 18 0.21 19.89 -6.17
CA LEU A 18 -1.15 19.53 -6.63
C LEU A 18 -2.21 19.52 -5.51
N SER A 19 -2.09 20.42 -4.53
CA SER A 19 -3.10 20.61 -3.47
C SER A 19 -4.03 21.79 -3.78
N SER A 20 -4.69 21.77 -4.93
CA SER A 20 -5.86 22.63 -5.21
C SER A 20 -6.72 22.04 -6.32
N CYS A 21 -7.65 21.16 -5.94
CA CYS A 21 -8.89 20.91 -6.67
C CYS A 21 -9.96 20.41 -5.67
N SER A 22 -10.45 21.32 -4.83
CA SER A 22 -11.63 21.11 -3.97
C SER A 22 -12.96 21.22 -4.75
N VAL A 23 -12.97 20.88 -6.05
CA VAL A 23 -14.13 21.03 -6.97
C VAL A 23 -14.56 19.67 -7.52
N PHE A 24 -14.64 18.64 -6.66
CA PHE A 24 -15.17 17.31 -7.04
C PHE A 24 -16.27 16.88 -6.06
N ARG A 25 -17.25 17.76 -5.85
CA ARG A 25 -18.51 17.41 -5.20
C ARG A 25 -19.63 18.13 -5.92
N SER A 26 -19.99 17.64 -7.09
CA SER A 26 -21.32 17.79 -7.68
C SER A 26 -21.33 16.93 -8.93
N ASP A 27 -22.31 16.05 -9.03
CA ASP A 27 -22.76 15.45 -10.29
C ASP A 27 -22.10 14.14 -10.74
N VAL A 28 -22.36 13.07 -9.95
CA VAL A 28 -22.25 11.67 -10.41
C VAL A 28 -23.37 11.31 -11.43
N ASN A 29 -24.15 12.31 -11.88
CA ASN A 29 -25.13 12.20 -12.96
C ASN A 29 -24.90 13.30 -14.02
N SER A 30 -23.64 13.62 -14.32
CA SER A 30 -23.30 14.59 -15.36
C SER A 30 -23.50 14.00 -16.75
N ASN A 31 -24.29 14.68 -17.61
CA ASN A 31 -24.39 14.38 -19.04
C ASN A 31 -23.08 14.63 -19.82
N ASN A 32 -21.99 15.00 -19.12
CA ASN A 32 -20.68 15.20 -19.69
C ASN A 32 -19.91 13.85 -19.73
N PRO A 33 -19.64 13.28 -20.91
CA PRO A 33 -19.00 11.97 -21.04
C PRO A 33 -17.60 11.91 -20.41
N VAL A 34 -16.90 13.05 -20.33
CA VAL A 34 -15.56 13.13 -19.72
C VAL A 34 -15.64 12.93 -18.20
N ILE A 35 -16.65 13.50 -17.56
CA ILE A 35 -16.85 13.38 -16.10
C ILE A 35 -17.29 11.96 -15.74
N ALA A 36 -18.16 11.35 -16.56
CA ALA A 36 -18.58 9.96 -16.39
C ALA A 36 -17.39 8.98 -16.52
N GLU A 37 -16.53 9.17 -17.52
CA GLU A 37 -15.33 8.34 -17.69
C GLU A 37 -14.35 8.52 -16.51
N GLN A 38 -14.15 9.75 -16.05
CA GLN A 38 -13.29 10.02 -14.91
C GLN A 38 -13.83 9.39 -13.62
N ALA A 39 -15.14 9.48 -13.37
CA ALA A 39 -15.78 8.84 -12.22
C ALA A 39 -15.62 7.32 -12.25
N GLN A 40 -15.80 6.69 -13.42
CA GLN A 40 -15.59 5.26 -13.58
C GLN A 40 -14.14 4.83 -13.32
N ARG A 41 -13.16 5.64 -13.75
CA ARG A 41 -11.74 5.40 -13.44
C ARG A 41 -11.45 5.51 -11.95
N VAL A 42 -12.03 6.49 -11.26
CA VAL A 42 -11.90 6.63 -9.80
C VAL A 42 -12.47 5.41 -9.08
N GLU A 43 -13.69 5.00 -9.44
CA GLU A 43 -14.31 3.81 -8.84
C GLU A 43 -13.49 2.53 -9.11
N GLY A 44 -12.90 2.41 -10.31
CA GLY A 44 -11.98 1.32 -10.63
C GLY A 44 -10.75 1.31 -9.72
N LEU A 45 -10.12 2.46 -9.53
CA LEU A 45 -8.96 2.61 -8.65
C LEU A 45 -9.30 2.33 -7.18
N GLU A 46 -10.47 2.77 -6.70
CA GLU A 46 -10.94 2.46 -5.34
C GLU A 46 -11.09 0.94 -5.14
N ARG A 47 -11.69 0.23 -6.10
CA ARG A 47 -11.82 -1.24 -6.05
C ARG A 47 -10.46 -1.95 -6.07
N ASP A 48 -9.52 -1.45 -6.87
CA ASP A 48 -8.16 -2.00 -6.95
C ASP A 48 -7.41 -1.81 -5.61
N ILE A 49 -7.56 -0.64 -4.97
CA ILE A 49 -7.00 -0.36 -3.65
C ILE A 49 -7.60 -1.30 -2.60
N ASP A 50 -8.93 -1.42 -2.53
CA ASP A 50 -9.62 -2.30 -1.59
C ASP A 50 -9.24 -3.78 -1.76
N SER A 51 -8.98 -4.20 -3.00
CA SER A 51 -8.49 -5.55 -3.30
C SER A 51 -7.07 -5.74 -2.76
N GLN A 52 -6.20 -4.76 -3.00
CA GLN A 52 -4.81 -4.82 -2.58
C GLN A 52 -4.66 -4.76 -1.05
N GLU A 53 -5.49 -3.99 -0.36
CA GLU A 53 -5.54 -3.95 1.11
C GLU A 53 -5.89 -5.32 1.71
N ARG A 54 -6.87 -6.02 1.13
CA ARG A 54 -7.23 -7.38 1.56
C ARG A 54 -6.09 -8.37 1.39
N ILE A 55 -5.32 -8.27 0.30
CA ILE A 55 -4.12 -9.09 0.10
C ILE A 55 -3.07 -8.78 1.17
N VAL A 56 -2.82 -7.50 1.45
CA VAL A 56 -1.86 -7.09 2.47
C VAL A 56 -2.25 -7.63 3.85
N ASP A 57 -3.53 -7.58 4.20
CA ASP A 57 -4.01 -8.09 5.50
C ASP A 57 -3.91 -9.61 5.60
N ALA A 58 -4.18 -10.34 4.52
CA ALA A 58 -3.94 -11.78 4.46
C ALA A 58 -2.45 -12.12 4.64
N GLU A 59 -1.55 -11.39 3.98
CA GLU A 59 -0.11 -11.59 4.12
C GLU A 59 0.41 -11.23 5.52
N LYS A 60 -0.14 -10.19 6.17
CA LYS A 60 0.15 -9.89 7.59
C LYS A 60 -0.27 -11.03 8.50
N ALA A 61 -1.46 -11.60 8.30
CA ALA A 61 -1.93 -12.74 9.09
C ALA A 61 -1.02 -13.96 8.92
N LYS A 62 -0.59 -14.23 7.68
CA LYS A 62 0.38 -15.28 7.37
C LYS A 62 1.74 -15.04 8.02
N LEU A 63 2.25 -13.82 7.98
CA LEU A 63 3.50 -13.42 8.64
C LEU A 63 3.42 -13.71 10.15
N LYS A 64 2.35 -13.28 10.80
CA LYS A 64 2.13 -13.52 12.24
C LYS A 64 2.09 -15.02 12.57
N SER A 65 1.48 -15.84 11.72
CA SER A 65 1.49 -17.30 11.89
C SER A 65 2.90 -17.88 11.80
N MET A 66 3.71 -17.43 10.83
CA MET A 66 5.11 -17.85 10.69
C MET A 66 5.97 -17.42 11.89
N GLU A 67 5.74 -16.22 12.45
CA GLU A 67 6.42 -15.76 13.66
C GLU A 67 6.12 -16.66 14.88
N TYR A 68 4.87 -17.10 15.04
CA TYR A 68 4.51 -18.05 16.10
C TYR A 68 5.19 -19.40 15.92
N GLN A 69 5.22 -19.93 14.69
CA GLN A 69 5.93 -21.18 14.39
C GLN A 69 7.43 -21.05 14.69
N LEU A 70 8.05 -19.94 14.29
CA LEU A 70 9.45 -19.67 14.60
C LEU A 70 9.70 -19.59 16.11
N LYS A 71 8.81 -18.94 16.86
CA LYS A 71 8.92 -18.85 18.32
C LYS A 71 8.81 -20.23 18.97
N ALA A 72 7.86 -21.06 18.54
CA ALA A 72 7.71 -22.43 19.02
C ALA A 72 8.96 -23.27 18.73
N ALA A 73 9.47 -23.23 17.49
CA ALA A 73 10.69 -23.94 17.10
C ALA A 73 11.92 -23.50 17.92
N LYS A 74 12.05 -22.19 18.20
CA LYS A 74 13.11 -21.66 19.09
C LYS A 74 12.98 -22.18 20.52
N GLN A 75 11.76 -22.26 21.05
CA GLN A 75 11.51 -22.80 22.39
C GLN A 75 11.84 -24.29 22.46
N GLU A 76 11.43 -25.08 21.46
CA GLU A 76 11.75 -26.49 21.38
C GLU A 76 13.26 -26.73 21.31
N LEU A 77 13.97 -25.97 20.47
CA LEU A 77 15.42 -26.05 20.38
C LEU A 77 16.11 -25.67 21.69
N LYS A 78 15.58 -24.68 22.43
CA LYS A 78 16.10 -24.32 23.76
C LYS A 78 15.86 -25.44 24.78
N ALA A 79 14.68 -26.07 24.76
CA ALA A 79 14.33 -27.16 25.66
C ALA A 79 15.18 -28.41 25.42
N ARG A 80 15.56 -28.70 24.16
CA ARG A 80 16.44 -29.83 23.80
C ARG A 80 17.92 -29.58 24.08
N LYS A 81 18.33 -28.32 24.29
CA LYS A 81 19.71 -27.93 24.62
C LYS A 81 19.96 -27.79 26.12
N LEU A 82 18.89 -27.87 26.93
CA LEU A 82 18.94 -28.02 28.38
C LEU A 82 18.88 -29.52 28.72
#